data_AF-A0A964U1Z8-F1
#
_entry.id   AF-A0A964U1Z8-F1
#
_cell.length_a   1.000
_cell.length_b   1.000
_cell.length_c   1.000
_cell.angle_alpha   90.00
_cell.angle_beta   90.00
_cell.angle_gamma   90.00
#
_symmetry.space_group_name_H-M   'P 1'
#
loop_
_entity.id
_entity.type
_entity.pdbx_description
1 polymer ?
#
loop_
_entity_poly.entity_id
_entity_poly.type
_entity_poly.pdbx_seq_one_letter_code
_entity_poly.pdbx_strand_id
1 'polypeptide(L)'
;MRFLTYSAACAFAMAQPISAQSVAPSDWPAVLEQAQGQTVYWHAWGGDPRINAFIAQVGDVLSERHGVTLEHVRLADTADAVTRVVSER
;
A
#
# COMPACT_ATOMS: atom_id res chain seq x y z
N MET A 1 -52.67 34.46 2.25
CA MET A 1 -51.29 34.20 1.77
C MET A 1 -50.84 32.88 2.39
N ARG A 2 -50.53 31.89 1.55
CA ARG A 2 -50.25 30.50 1.91
C ARG A 2 -48.75 30.31 2.07
N PHE A 3 -48.27 30.01 3.27
CA PHE A 3 -46.86 29.69 3.50
C PHE A 3 -46.72 28.16 3.51
N LEU A 4 -46.21 27.61 2.40
CA LEU A 4 -45.78 26.22 2.31
C LEU A 4 -44.43 26.09 3.03
N THR A 5 -44.40 25.36 4.13
CA THR A 5 -43.16 24.94 4.79
C THR A 5 -42.61 23.71 4.06
N TYR A 6 -41.50 23.88 3.33
CA TYR A 6 -40.71 22.77 2.80
C TYR A 6 -39.65 22.39 3.84
N SER A 7 -39.85 21.26 4.53
CA SER A 7 -38.78 20.62 5.29
C SER A 7 -37.87 19.88 4.31
N ALA A 8 -36.71 20.45 4.02
CA ALA A 8 -35.64 19.75 3.33
C ALA A 8 -35.00 18.76 4.30
N ALA A 9 -35.33 17.48 4.18
CA ALA A 9 -34.62 16.41 4.87
C ALA A 9 -33.29 16.18 4.16
N CYS A 10 -32.20 16.73 4.71
CA CYS A 10 -30.83 16.36 4.32
C CYS A 10 -30.59 14.91 4.76
N ALA A 11 -30.67 13.97 3.81
CA ALA A 11 -30.19 12.62 4.02
C ALA A 11 -28.65 12.64 4.05
N PHE A 12 -28.08 12.62 5.25
CA PHE A 12 -26.65 12.45 5.46
C PHE A 12 -26.28 11.00 5.11
N ALA A 13 -25.79 10.78 3.88
CA ALA A 13 -25.27 9.48 3.49
C ALA A 13 -24.03 9.20 4.36
N MET A 14 -24.15 8.27 5.30
CA MET A 14 -23.02 7.80 6.08
C MET A 14 -21.99 7.18 5.12
N ALA A 15 -20.90 7.89 4.87
CA ALA A 15 -19.73 7.31 4.22
C ALA A 15 -19.22 6.17 5.11
N GLN A 16 -19.48 4.93 4.69
CA GLN A 16 -18.94 3.77 5.36
C GLN A 16 -17.42 3.75 5.13
N PRO A 17 -16.61 3.47 6.17
CA PRO A 17 -15.19 3.30 5.95
C PRO A 17 -14.98 2.13 4.98
N ILE A 18 -14.21 2.37 3.92
CA ILE A 18 -13.75 1.31 3.02
C ILE A 18 -12.75 0.48 3.83
N SER A 19 -13.22 -0.61 4.42
CA SER A 19 -12.34 -1.60 5.00
C SER A 19 -11.56 -2.27 3.89
N ALA A 20 -10.22 -2.25 3.96
CA ALA A 20 -9.39 -3.02 3.05
C ALA A 20 -9.72 -4.51 3.21
N GLN A 21 -10.35 -5.11 2.20
CA GLN A 21 -10.54 -6.55 2.17
C GLN A 21 -9.18 -7.21 1.96
N SER A 22 -8.72 -7.93 2.99
CA SER A 22 -7.55 -8.79 2.89
C SER A 22 -7.92 -10.03 2.08
N VAL A 23 -7.32 -10.22 0.91
CA VAL A 23 -7.42 -11.48 0.16
C VAL A 23 -6.65 -12.57 0.91
N ALA A 24 -7.20 -13.79 0.96
CA ALA A 24 -6.53 -14.92 1.57
C ALA A 24 -5.26 -15.27 0.77
N PRO A 25 -4.08 -15.41 1.40
CA PRO A 25 -2.84 -15.73 0.68
C PRO A 25 -2.87 -17.04 -0.11
N SER A 26 -3.79 -17.95 0.23
CA SER A 26 -4.02 -19.20 -0.51
C SER A 26 -4.68 -19.00 -1.88
N ASP A 27 -5.37 -17.87 -2.10
CA ASP A 27 -5.97 -17.48 -3.38
C ASP A 27 -5.02 -16.54 -4.14
N TRP A 28 -3.95 -17.12 -4.66
CA TRP A 28 -2.88 -16.37 -5.33
C TRP A 28 -3.35 -15.51 -6.52
N PRO A 29 -4.25 -15.97 -7.40
CA PRO A 29 -4.80 -15.13 -8.47
C PRO A 29 -5.46 -13.85 -7.96
N ALA A 30 -6.25 -13.94 -6.89
CA ALA A 30 -6.89 -12.77 -6.29
C ALA A 30 -5.87 -11.82 -5.64
N VAL A 31 -4.78 -12.35 -5.07
CA VAL A 31 -3.67 -11.52 -4.55
C VAL A 31 -3.02 -10.74 -5.70
N LEU A 32 -2.76 -11.39 -6.83
CA LEU A 32 -2.15 -10.74 -8.00
C LEU A 32 -3.06 -9.64 -8.58
N GLU A 33 -4.37 -9.90 -8.67
CA GLU A 33 -5.35 -8.89 -9.12
C GLU A 33 -5.36 -7.68 -8.19
N GLN A 34 -5.42 -7.92 -6.88
CA GLN A 34 -5.43 -6.84 -5.89
C GLN A 34 -4.13 -6.03 -5.91
N ALA A 35 -2.98 -6.69 -6.13
CA ALA A 35 -1.67 -6.05 -6.12
C ALA A 35 -1.44 -5.08 -7.28
N GLN A 36 -2.17 -5.20 -8.38
CA GLN A 36 -1.97 -4.38 -9.57
C GLN A 36 -2.10 -2.87 -9.26
N GLY A 37 -1.09 -2.09 -9.63
CA GLY A 37 -1.02 -0.65 -9.37
C GLY A 37 -0.59 -0.27 -7.94
N GLN A 38 -0.36 -1.24 -7.06
CA GLN A 38 0.16 -0.96 -5.71
C GLN A 38 1.66 -0.67 -5.71
N THR A 39 2.11 -0.01 -4.64
CA THR A 39 3.52 0.25 -4.37
C THR A 39 3.97 -0.51 -3.13
N VAL A 40 5.06 -1.29 -3.27
CA VAL A 40 5.72 -1.98 -2.17
C VAL A 40 6.97 -1.19 -1.79
N TYR A 41 7.02 -0.71 -0.55
CA TYR A 41 8.19 -0.05 0.01
C TYR A 41 9.12 -1.09 0.64
N TRP A 42 10.26 -1.35 0.01
CA TRP A 42 11.26 -2.27 0.52
C TRP A 42 12.32 -1.51 1.30
N HIS A 43 12.21 -1.55 2.62
CA HIS A 43 13.24 -1.02 3.52
C HIS A 43 14.38 -2.03 3.67
N ALA A 44 15.56 -1.73 3.12
CA ALA A 44 16.72 -2.61 3.17
C ALA A 44 18.03 -1.83 3.40
N TRP A 45 19.03 -2.49 4.00
CA TRP A 45 20.35 -1.90 4.19
C TRP A 45 21.01 -1.60 2.85
N GLY A 46 21.44 -0.36 2.65
CA GLY A 46 21.95 0.12 1.37
C GLY A 46 23.44 -0.09 1.11
N GLY A 47 24.19 -0.72 2.04
CA GLY A 47 25.65 -0.74 2.01
C GLY A 47 26.31 -1.72 1.03
N ASP A 48 25.54 -2.61 0.38
CA ASP A 48 26.03 -3.49 -0.68
C ASP A 48 25.42 -3.12 -2.06
N PRO A 49 26.21 -2.55 -2.98
CA PRO A 49 25.75 -2.19 -4.33
C PRO A 49 25.21 -3.37 -5.14
N ARG A 50 25.72 -4.59 -4.93
CA ARG A 50 25.28 -5.80 -5.64
C ARG A 50 23.87 -6.18 -5.21
N ILE A 51 23.58 -6.11 -3.91
CA ILE A 51 22.24 -6.36 -3.38
C ILE A 51 21.28 -5.26 -3.84
N ASN A 52 21.71 -3.99 -3.83
CA ASN A 52 20.89 -2.89 -4.32
C ASN A 52 20.50 -3.05 -5.80
N ALA A 53 21.43 -3.51 -6.65
CA ALA A 53 21.16 -3.79 -8.05
C ALA A 53 20.20 -4.97 -8.22
N PHE A 54 20.35 -6.03 -7.41
CA PHE A 54 19.40 -7.14 -7.39
C PHE A 54 17.99 -6.68 -7.02
N ILE A 55 17.83 -5.82 -6.01
CA ILE A 55 16.52 -5.27 -5.63
C ILE A 55 15.90 -4.47 -6.78
N ALA A 56 16.71 -3.69 -7.51
CA ALA A 56 16.22 -2.97 -8.70
C ALA A 56 15.71 -3.94 -9.78
N GLN A 57 16.46 -5.02 -10.07
CA GLN A 57 16.03 -6.04 -11.03
C GLN A 57 14.73 -6.74 -10.60
N VAL A 58 14.52 -6.96 -9.30
CA VAL A 58 13.24 -7.47 -8.79
C VAL A 58 12.12 -6.47 -9.03
N GLY A 59 12.38 -5.17 -8.86
CA GLY A 59 11.43 -4.11 -9.17
C GLY A 59 10.98 -4.13 -10.63
N ASP A 60 11.92 -4.30 -11.56
CA ASP A 60 11.61 -4.42 -13.00
C ASP A 60 10.67 -5.61 -13.27
N VAL A 61 10.96 -6.77 -12.67
CA VAL A 61 10.13 -7.98 -12.82
C VAL A 61 8.72 -7.78 -12.25
N LEU A 62 8.60 -7.13 -11.08
CA LEU A 62 7.31 -6.85 -10.45
C LEU A 62 6.45 -5.89 -11.29
N SER A 63 7.08 -4.85 -11.86
CA SER A 63 6.41 -3.91 -12.74
C SER A 63 5.92 -4.59 -14.02
N GLU A 64 6.82 -5.29 -14.71
CA GLU A 64 6.54 -5.94 -16.00
C GLU A 64 5.49 -7.05 -15.90
N ARG A 65 5.54 -7.88 -14.84
CA ARG A 65 4.68 -9.06 -14.74
C ARG A 65 3.41 -8.84 -13.94
N HIS A 66 3.42 -7.89 -13.02
CA HIS A 66 2.34 -7.74 -12.03
C HIS A 66 1.83 -6.30 -11.90
N GLY A 67 2.43 -5.33 -12.60
CA GLY A 67 2.04 -3.93 -12.49
C GLY A 67 2.26 -3.36 -11.07
N VAL A 68 3.18 -3.93 -10.31
CA VAL A 68 3.52 -3.51 -8.94
C VAL A 68 4.77 -2.64 -8.98
N THR A 69 4.70 -1.48 -8.34
CA THR A 69 5.88 -0.62 -8.17
C THR A 69 6.66 -1.04 -6.93
N LEU A 70 7.98 -1.17 -7.06
CA LEU A 70 8.86 -1.46 -5.93
C LEU A 70 9.72 -0.24 -5.60
N GLU A 71 9.48 0.37 -4.44
CA GLU A 71 10.27 1.50 -3.94
C GLU A 71 11.31 1.00 -2.94
N HIS A 72 12.59 1.02 -3.35
CA HIS A 72 13.68 0.65 -2.46
C HIS A 72 14.05 1.81 -1.53
N VAL A 73 13.63 1.71 -0.27
CA VAL A 73 13.99 2.65 0.79
C VAL A 73 15.28 2.20 1.46
N ARG A 74 16.40 2.79 1.05
CA ARG A 74 17.72 2.44 1.61
C ARG A 74 17.86 2.92 3.05
N LEU A 75 18.36 2.02 3.90
CA LEU A 75 18.64 2.25 5.30
C LEU A 75 20.15 2.41 5.50
N ALA A 76 20.54 3.35 6.37
CA ALA A 76 21.93 3.57 6.75
C ALA A 76 22.44 2.43 7.66
N ASP A 77 21.61 1.99 8.60
CA ASP A 77 21.83 0.86 9.49
C ASP A 77 20.52 0.05 9.63
N THR A 78 20.63 -1.27 9.74
CA THR A 78 19.48 -2.15 10.01
C THR A 78 18.94 -1.93 11.43
N ALA A 79 19.77 -1.49 12.38
CA ALA A 79 19.34 -1.14 13.74
C ALA A 79 18.29 0.00 13.76
N ASP A 80 18.40 0.96 12.84
CA ASP A 80 17.43 2.05 12.70
C ASP A 80 16.07 1.54 12.22
N ALA A 81 16.03 0.51 11.37
CA ALA A 81 14.78 -0.09 10.91
C ALA A 81 14.04 -0.84 12.02
N VAL A 82 14.77 -1.58 12.86
CA VAL A 82 14.17 -2.25 14.03
C VAL A 82 13.57 -1.21 14.98
N THR A 83 14.29 -0.11 15.23
CA THR A 83 13.81 1.00 16.07
C THR A 83 12.50 1.59 15.53
N ARG A 84 12.41 1.85 14.22
CA ARG A 84 11.19 2.40 13.59
C ARG A 84 9.99 1.45 13.72
N VAL A 85 10.16 0.17 13.42
CA VAL A 85 9.08 -0.83 13.55
C VAL A 85 8.60 -0.96 15.00
N VAL A 86 9.52 -0.92 15.97
CA VAL A 86 9.14 -0.97 17.40
C VAL A 86 8.38 0.29 17.82
N SER A 87 8.73 1.45 17.27
CA SER A 87 8.06 2.72 17.57
C SER A 87 6.69 2.91 16.92
N GLU A 88 6.31 2.06 15.96
CA GLU A 88 5.00 2.08 15.28
C GLU A 88 3.92 1.27 16.02
N ARG A 89 4.23 0.69 17.20
CA ARG A 89 3.27 -0.03 18.05
C ARG A 89 2.48 0.88 18.99
#